data_AF-A0A8S3ITV7-F1
#
_entry.id   AF-A0A8S3ITV7-F1
#
_cell.length_a   1.000
_cell.length_b   1.000
_cell.length_c   1.000
_cell.angle_alpha   90.00
_cell.angle_beta   90.00
_cell.angle_gamma   90.00
#
_symmetry.space_group_name_H-M   'P 1'
#
loop_
_entity.id
_entity.type
_entity.pdbx_description
1 polymer ?
#
loop_
_entity_poly.entity_id
_entity_poly.type
_entity_poly.pdbx_seq_one_letter_code
_entity_poly.pdbx_strand_id
1 'polypeptide(L)'
;DEAGRTRQLGIALAFISFGSLVAPPFGGILYEFFGKRVPFLTLAFIALFDAVLLFVVMRPSRLRQAFDFSNNVDVDKPKGTPIWRLLMDPYIAVCAGALAMANVGLAFLEPTISIWMREQMNATEWQMGLIWLPGFIPHISGVFLTVKLNERYPKYQWLMAFIGLALQGTMCVFVPFCKNFGTLMIPISGICFGNALVDTALLPTLAYLVDVRHTSVYG
;
A
#
# COMPACT_ATOMS: atom_id res chain seq x y z
N ASP A 1 -19.74 8.88 -11.07
CA ASP A 1 -19.18 9.83 -10.09
C ASP A 1 -17.75 9.48 -9.71
N GLU A 2 -16.79 10.30 -10.16
CA GLU A 2 -15.35 10.11 -9.90
C GLU A 2 -14.99 10.23 -8.41
N ALA A 3 -15.66 11.14 -7.68
CA ALA A 3 -15.45 11.31 -6.24
C ALA A 3 -15.79 10.03 -5.46
N GLY A 4 -16.86 9.31 -5.86
CA GLY A 4 -17.23 8.03 -5.27
C GLY A 4 -16.19 6.94 -5.51
N ARG A 5 -15.64 6.88 -6.73
CA ARG A 5 -14.56 5.94 -7.09
C ARG A 5 -13.30 6.18 -6.25
N THR A 6 -12.87 7.44 -6.12
CA THR A 6 -11.69 7.81 -5.32
C THR A 6 -11.87 7.47 -3.85
N ARG A 7 -13.08 7.68 -3.29
CA ARG A 7 -13.39 7.29 -1.91
C ARG A 7 -13.36 5.79 -1.70
N GLN A 8 -13.94 5.01 -2.62
CA GLN A 8 -13.90 3.54 -2.56
C GLN A 8 -12.48 3.00 -2.67
N LEU A 9 -11.66 3.56 -3.56
CA LEU A 9 -10.27 3.16 -3.73
C LEU A 9 -9.44 3.51 -2.48
N GLY A 10 -9.67 4.67 -1.86
CA GLY A 10 -9.04 5.03 -0.58
C GLY A 10 -9.42 4.08 0.56
N ILE A 11 -10.68 3.65 0.64
CA ILE A 11 -11.12 2.65 1.62
C ILE A 11 -10.46 1.29 1.35
N ALA A 12 -10.41 0.85 0.10
CA ALA A 12 -9.75 -0.41 -0.27
C ALA A 12 -8.26 -0.40 0.09
N LEU A 13 -7.56 0.71 -0.16
CA LEU A 13 -6.16 0.89 0.23
C LEU A 13 -5.96 0.84 1.75
N ALA A 14 -6.87 1.45 2.52
CA ALA A 14 -6.83 1.35 3.97
C ALA A 14 -6.90 -0.11 4.45
N PHE A 15 -7.73 -0.95 3.80
CA PHE A 15 -7.81 -2.38 4.12
C PHE A 15 -6.56 -3.17 3.72
N ILE A 16 -5.94 -2.85 2.58
CA ILE A 16 -4.68 -3.50 2.15
C ILE A 16 -3.58 -3.19 3.17
N SER A 17 -3.42 -1.92 3.54
CA SER A 17 -2.43 -1.50 4.52
C SER A 17 -2.74 -2.02 5.94
N PHE A 18 -4.02 -2.14 6.29
CA PHE A 18 -4.43 -2.80 7.54
C PHE A 18 -3.88 -4.22 7.60
N GLY A 19 -4.03 -5.00 6.52
CA GLY A 19 -3.53 -6.36 6.43
C GLY A 19 -2.01 -6.43 6.58
N SER A 20 -1.27 -5.54 5.91
CA SER A 20 0.19 -5.51 5.99
C SER A 20 0.72 -5.05 7.34
N LEU A 21 0.04 -4.15 8.05
CA LEU A 21 0.45 -3.69 9.39
C LEU A 21 0.15 -4.70 10.51
N VAL A 22 -0.91 -5.51 10.36
CA VAL A 22 -1.26 -6.56 11.32
C VAL A 22 -0.40 -7.82 11.10
N ALA A 23 0.17 -8.00 9.91
CA ALA A 23 0.99 -9.18 9.60
C ALA A 23 2.26 -9.31 10.48
N PRO A 24 3.10 -8.27 10.67
CA PRO A 24 4.26 -8.35 11.57
C PRO A 24 3.95 -8.72 13.03
N PRO A 25 2.98 -8.08 13.73
CA PRO A 25 2.67 -8.45 15.11
C PRO A 25 2.08 -9.87 15.21
N PHE A 26 1.17 -10.24 14.29
CA PHE A 26 0.59 -11.58 14.30
C PHE A 26 1.64 -12.66 13.98
N GLY A 27 2.51 -12.39 13.01
CA GLY A 27 3.64 -13.25 12.64
C GLY A 27 4.65 -13.41 13.77
N GLY A 28 5.02 -12.33 14.46
CA GLY A 28 5.92 -12.36 15.62
C GLY A 28 5.37 -13.19 16.77
N ILE A 29 4.08 -13.03 17.11
CA ILE A 29 3.40 -13.84 18.13
C ILE A 29 3.37 -15.32 17.73
N LEU A 30 2.95 -15.64 16.50
CA LEU A 30 2.91 -17.02 16.01
C LEU A 30 4.28 -17.69 16.02
N TYR A 31 5.32 -16.94 15.65
CA TYR A 31 6.69 -17.43 15.64
C TYR A 31 7.21 -17.75 17.05
N GLU A 32 6.92 -16.90 18.03
CA GLU A 32 7.40 -17.05 19.39
C GLU A 32 6.70 -18.17 20.16
N PHE A 33 5.38 -18.29 20.04
CA PHE A 33 4.61 -19.28 20.79
C PHE A 33 4.56 -20.67 20.15
N PHE A 34 4.62 -20.76 18.82
CA PHE A 34 4.40 -22.02 18.09
C PHE A 34 5.59 -22.44 17.21
N GLY A 35 6.67 -21.67 17.23
CA GLY A 35 7.91 -21.96 16.51
C GLY A 35 7.84 -21.68 15.00
N LYS A 36 8.97 -21.90 14.33
CA LYS A 36 9.23 -21.43 12.94
C LYS A 36 8.23 -21.92 11.87
N ARG A 37 7.55 -23.05 12.08
CA ARG A 37 6.75 -23.72 11.04
C ARG A 37 5.31 -23.19 10.96
N VAL A 38 4.78 -22.67 12.05
CA VAL A 38 3.36 -22.31 12.18
C VAL A 38 2.97 -21.02 11.44
N PRO A 39 3.81 -19.96 11.40
CA PRO A 39 3.52 -18.80 10.55
C PRO A 39 3.31 -19.18 9.08
N PHE A 40 4.17 -20.03 8.51
CA PHE A 40 4.05 -20.48 7.11
C PHE A 40 2.79 -21.30 6.86
N LEU A 41 2.44 -22.19 7.79
CA LEU A 41 1.23 -23.00 7.66
C LEU A 41 -0.03 -22.13 7.75
N THR A 42 -0.04 -21.14 8.66
CA THR A 42 -1.15 -20.20 8.82
C THR A 42 -1.32 -19.34 7.56
N LEU A 43 -0.22 -18.83 7.00
CA LEU A 43 -0.23 -18.09 5.74
C LEU A 43 -0.76 -18.95 4.58
N ALA A 44 -0.36 -20.23 4.51
CA ALA A 44 -0.85 -21.16 3.48
C ALA A 44 -2.37 -21.39 3.58
N PHE A 45 -2.90 -21.56 4.79
CA PHE A 45 -4.34 -21.71 5.00
C PHE A 45 -5.12 -20.44 4.65
N ILE A 46 -4.63 -19.26 5.05
CA ILE A 46 -5.23 -17.97 4.70
C ILE A 46 -5.25 -17.78 3.18
N ALA A 47 -4.13 -18.06 2.50
CA ALA A 47 -4.03 -17.97 1.05
C ALA A 47 -4.98 -18.93 0.32
N LEU A 48 -5.12 -20.17 0.81
CA LEU A 48 -6.06 -21.13 0.24
C LEU A 48 -7.52 -20.67 0.44
N PHE A 49 -7.84 -20.16 1.62
CA PHE A 49 -9.17 -19.61 1.91
C PHE A 49 -9.50 -18.40 1.02
N ASP A 50 -8.55 -17.47 0.87
CA ASP A 50 -8.69 -16.32 -0.04
C ASP A 50 -8.86 -16.76 -1.49
N ALA A 51 -8.10 -17.78 -1.94
CA ALA A 51 -8.26 -18.35 -3.28
C ALA A 51 -9.66 -18.96 -3.50
N VAL A 52 -10.22 -19.64 -2.49
CA VAL A 52 -11.59 -20.18 -2.56
C VAL A 52 -12.63 -19.05 -2.60
N LEU A 53 -12.47 -18.02 -1.76
CA LEU A 53 -13.34 -16.85 -1.77
C LEU A 53 -13.30 -16.13 -3.12
N LEU A 54 -12.10 -15.86 -3.65
CA LEU A 54 -11.91 -15.28 -4.98
C LEU A 54 -12.55 -16.14 -6.07
N PHE A 55 -12.41 -17.47 -5.98
CA PHE A 55 -13.04 -18.39 -6.93
C PHE A 55 -14.58 -18.31 -6.88
N VAL A 56 -15.17 -18.21 -5.69
CA VAL A 56 -16.64 -18.06 -5.52
C VAL A 56 -17.12 -16.70 -6.02
N VAL A 57 -16.40 -15.62 -5.70
CA VAL A 57 -16.77 -14.24 -6.07
C VAL A 57 -16.58 -13.96 -7.56
N MET A 58 -15.56 -14.52 -8.21
CA MET A 58 -15.31 -14.28 -9.63
C MET A 58 -16.25 -15.04 -10.58
N ARG A 59 -16.94 -16.10 -10.11
CA ARG A 59 -17.79 -16.99 -10.94
C ARG A 59 -18.94 -16.30 -11.71
N PRO A 60 -19.62 -15.24 -11.24
CA PRO A 60 -20.71 -14.61 -12.01
C PRO A 60 -20.34 -13.30 -12.75
N SER A 61 -19.33 -12.55 -12.30
CA SER A 61 -19.02 -11.20 -12.82
C SER A 61 -18.02 -11.20 -13.98
N ARG A 62 -16.97 -12.04 -13.94
CA ARG A 62 -15.98 -12.12 -15.02
C ARG A 62 -16.36 -13.09 -16.14
N LEU A 63 -17.10 -14.16 -15.84
CA LEU A 63 -17.57 -15.10 -16.87
C LEU A 63 -18.54 -14.43 -17.84
N ARG A 64 -19.38 -13.49 -17.38
CA ARG A 64 -20.30 -12.73 -18.24
C ARG A 64 -19.58 -11.67 -19.08
N GLN A 65 -18.63 -10.94 -18.48
CA GLN A 65 -17.76 -10.01 -19.22
C GLN A 65 -16.84 -10.73 -20.23
N ALA A 66 -16.33 -11.92 -19.90
CA ALA A 66 -15.50 -12.72 -20.82
C ALA A 66 -16.32 -13.40 -21.93
N PHE A 67 -17.57 -13.82 -21.66
CA PHE A 67 -18.46 -14.37 -22.70
C PHE A 67 -19.00 -13.29 -23.65
N ASP A 68 -19.36 -12.11 -23.13
CA ASP A 68 -19.79 -10.97 -23.98
C ASP A 68 -18.63 -10.43 -24.84
N PHE A 69 -17.37 -10.57 -24.38
CA PHE A 69 -16.17 -10.21 -25.15
C PHE A 69 -15.85 -11.20 -26.29
N SER A 70 -16.35 -12.44 -26.23
CA SER A 70 -16.12 -13.46 -27.26
C SER A 70 -17.18 -13.46 -28.37
N ASN A 71 -18.36 -12.89 -28.14
CA ASN A 71 -19.48 -12.91 -29.11
C ASN A 71 -19.64 -11.62 -29.94
N ASN A 72 -18.88 -10.55 -29.65
CA ASN A 72 -18.86 -9.29 -30.42
C ASN A 72 -17.48 -9.03 -31.05
N VAL A 73 -16.89 -10.03 -31.69
CA VAL A 73 -15.65 -9.85 -32.47
C VAL A 73 -16.02 -9.47 -33.91
N ASP A 74 -16.45 -8.22 -34.12
CA ASP A 74 -16.31 -7.57 -35.45
C ASP A 74 -16.37 -6.03 -35.44
N VAL A 75 -15.96 -5.36 -34.36
CA VAL A 75 -15.69 -3.90 -34.41
C VAL A 75 -14.45 -3.57 -33.59
N ASP A 76 -13.36 -3.23 -34.29
CA ASP A 76 -12.18 -2.48 -33.85
C ASP A 76 -11.80 -2.58 -32.36
N LYS A 77 -10.93 -3.55 -32.02
CA LYS A 77 -10.14 -3.50 -30.77
C LYS A 77 -9.25 -2.24 -30.80
N PRO A 78 -9.46 -1.21 -29.96
CA PRO A 78 -8.46 -0.17 -29.82
C PRO A 78 -7.23 -0.83 -29.20
N LYS A 79 -6.10 -0.80 -29.93
CA LYS A 79 -4.82 -1.33 -29.48
C LYS A 79 -4.49 -0.70 -28.12
N GLY A 80 -4.52 -1.49 -27.04
CA GLY A 80 -4.06 -1.03 -25.73
C GLY A 80 -2.67 -0.40 -25.87
N THR A 81 -2.49 0.79 -25.31
CA THR A 81 -1.20 1.45 -25.33
C THR A 81 -0.18 0.57 -24.59
N PRO A 82 0.98 0.25 -25.19
CA PRO A 82 1.96 -0.60 -24.53
C PRO A 82 2.45 0.07 -23.23
N ILE A 83 2.60 -0.72 -22.15
CA ILE A 83 3.00 -0.27 -20.80
C ILE A 83 4.28 0.58 -20.82
N TRP A 84 5.21 0.29 -21.73
CA TRP A 84 6.41 1.10 -21.95
C TRP A 84 6.12 2.54 -22.38
N ARG A 85 5.04 2.75 -23.15
CA ARG A 85 4.60 4.07 -23.61
C ARG A 85 3.88 4.86 -22.51
N LEU A 86 3.22 4.16 -21.57
CA LEU A 86 2.73 4.76 -20.32
C LEU A 86 3.89 5.22 -19.43
N LEU A 87 4.92 4.36 -19.27
CA LEU A 87 6.08 4.65 -18.42
C LEU A 87 6.97 5.78 -18.97
N MET A 88 6.92 6.04 -20.27
CA MET A 88 7.61 7.15 -20.93
C MET A 88 6.91 8.51 -20.75
N ASP A 89 5.66 8.57 -20.27
CA ASP A 89 5.01 9.85 -19.98
C ASP A 89 5.67 10.48 -18.74
N PRO A 90 6.25 11.69 -18.83
CA PRO A 90 6.99 12.30 -17.74
C PRO A 90 6.15 12.51 -16.48
N TYR A 91 4.84 12.74 -16.60
CA TYR A 91 3.97 12.94 -15.44
C TYR A 91 3.63 11.63 -14.74
N ILE A 92 3.38 10.57 -15.52
CA ILE A 92 3.14 9.21 -14.99
C ILE A 92 4.43 8.69 -14.35
N ALA A 93 5.58 8.89 -15.00
CA ALA A 93 6.89 8.48 -14.49
C ALA A 93 7.23 9.14 -13.16
N VAL A 94 6.96 10.44 -12.99
CA VAL A 94 7.19 11.15 -11.72
C VAL A 94 6.26 10.63 -10.62
N CYS A 95 4.97 10.43 -10.90
CA CYS A 95 4.04 9.91 -9.90
C CYS A 95 4.36 8.45 -9.51
N ALA A 96 4.63 7.59 -10.50
CA ALA A 96 5.01 6.20 -10.28
C ALA A 96 6.36 6.11 -9.56
N GLY A 97 7.33 6.95 -9.92
CA GLY A 97 8.62 7.04 -9.25
C GLY A 97 8.50 7.48 -7.79
N ALA A 98 7.70 8.52 -7.51
CA ALA A 98 7.42 8.98 -6.15
C ALA A 98 6.77 7.88 -5.29
N LEU A 99 5.76 7.19 -5.84
CA LEU A 99 5.09 6.07 -5.19
C LEU A 99 6.04 4.89 -4.95
N ALA A 100 6.87 4.56 -5.93
CA ALA A 100 7.87 3.51 -5.81
C ALA A 100 8.91 3.84 -4.73
N MET A 101 9.41 5.08 -4.70
CA MET A 101 10.39 5.52 -3.71
C MET A 101 9.83 5.48 -2.28
N ALA A 102 8.57 5.86 -2.08
CA ALA A 102 7.91 5.75 -0.78
C ALA A 102 7.84 4.29 -0.30
N ASN A 103 7.41 3.39 -1.18
CA ASN A 103 7.26 1.96 -0.86
C ASN A 103 8.61 1.25 -0.68
N VAL A 104 9.61 1.56 -1.51
CA VAL A 104 10.98 1.03 -1.38
C VAL A 104 11.58 1.46 -0.04
N GLY A 105 11.38 2.72 0.34
CA GLY A 105 11.83 3.22 1.65
C GLY A 105 11.27 2.39 2.80
N LEU A 106 9.96 2.14 2.80
CA LEU A 106 9.30 1.31 3.80
C LEU A 106 9.81 -0.15 3.79
N ALA A 107 9.93 -0.74 2.60
CA ALA A 107 10.34 -2.12 2.41
C ALA A 107 11.77 -2.41 2.89
N PHE A 108 12.68 -1.44 2.79
CA PHE A 108 14.02 -1.55 3.40
C PHE A 108 14.01 -1.28 4.89
N LEU A 109 13.13 -0.39 5.36
CA LEU A 109 13.05 -0.01 6.75
C LEU A 109 12.66 -1.20 7.64
N GLU A 110 11.73 -2.02 7.18
CA GLU A 110 11.21 -3.17 7.91
C GLU A 110 12.32 -4.18 8.34
N PRO A 111 13.10 -4.76 7.40
CA PRO A 111 14.19 -5.65 7.78
C PRO A 111 15.29 -4.91 8.53
N THR A 112 15.60 -3.66 8.17
CA THR A 112 16.67 -2.89 8.82
C THR A 112 16.37 -2.62 10.29
N ILE A 113 15.15 -2.20 10.61
CA ILE A 113 14.70 -1.95 11.98
C ILE A 113 14.66 -3.26 12.77
N SER A 114 14.19 -4.36 12.18
CA SER A 114 14.19 -5.67 12.86
C SER A 114 15.60 -6.13 13.23
N ILE A 115 16.58 -6.02 12.31
CA ILE A 115 17.98 -6.36 12.57
C ILE A 115 18.55 -5.46 13.67
N TRP A 116 18.31 -4.16 13.58
CA TRP A 116 18.82 -3.18 14.54
C TRP A 116 18.24 -3.37 15.94
N MET A 117 16.93 -3.66 16.07
CA MET A 117 16.30 -3.97 17.36
C MET A 117 16.85 -5.27 17.97
N ARG A 118 17.13 -6.27 17.13
CA ARG A 118 17.72 -7.54 17.60
C ARG A 118 19.13 -7.34 18.12
N GLU A 119 19.98 -6.63 17.37
CA GLU A 119 21.40 -6.47 17.69
C GLU A 119 21.67 -5.46 18.81
N GLN A 120 20.95 -4.32 18.80
CA GLN A 120 21.23 -3.21 19.72
C GLN A 120 20.36 -3.24 20.98
N MET A 121 19.15 -3.82 20.90
CA MET A 121 18.16 -3.76 21.99
C MET A 121 17.83 -5.13 22.61
N ASN A 122 18.42 -6.24 22.09
CA ASN A 122 18.06 -7.61 22.48
C ASN A 122 16.53 -7.85 22.49
N ALA A 123 15.81 -7.23 21.55
CA ALA A 123 14.36 -7.33 21.47
C ALA A 123 13.94 -8.75 21.07
N THR A 124 12.86 -9.24 21.68
CA THR A 124 12.24 -10.53 21.35
C THR A 124 11.43 -10.43 20.05
N GLU A 125 11.21 -11.55 19.37
CA GLU A 125 10.58 -11.59 18.05
C GLU A 125 9.14 -11.04 18.07
N TRP A 126 8.40 -11.26 19.15
CA TRP A 126 7.08 -10.63 19.34
C TRP A 126 7.17 -9.10 19.48
N GLN A 127 8.19 -8.56 20.15
CA GLN A 127 8.38 -7.11 20.33
C GLN A 127 8.70 -6.44 19.00
N MET A 128 9.48 -7.10 18.15
CA MET A 128 9.80 -6.61 16.81
C MET A 128 8.55 -6.53 15.93
N GLY A 129 7.61 -7.45 16.08
CA GLY A 129 6.30 -7.36 15.42
C GLY A 129 5.39 -6.29 16.04
N LEU A 130 5.40 -6.15 17.37
CA LEU A 130 4.54 -5.22 18.10
C LEU A 130 4.83 -3.75 17.79
N ILE A 131 6.05 -3.40 17.38
CA ILE A 131 6.43 -2.01 17.12
C ILE A 131 5.69 -1.37 15.94
N TRP A 132 5.16 -2.18 15.03
CA TRP A 132 4.37 -1.74 13.88
C TRP A 132 2.91 -1.42 14.25
N LEU A 133 2.42 -2.03 15.32
CA LEU A 133 1.03 -1.88 15.78
C LEU A 133 0.69 -0.42 16.14
N PRO A 134 1.53 0.33 16.88
CA PRO A 134 1.33 1.77 17.09
C PRO A 134 1.26 2.60 15.80
N GLY A 135 2.01 2.21 14.76
CA GLY A 135 2.02 2.88 13.45
C GLY A 135 0.69 2.82 12.70
N PHE A 136 -0.19 1.91 13.11
CA PHE A 136 -1.54 1.72 12.58
C PHE A 136 -2.45 2.94 12.72
N ILE A 137 -2.49 3.54 13.91
CA ILE A 137 -3.36 4.70 14.20
C ILE A 137 -2.98 5.89 13.32
N PRO A 138 -1.70 6.29 13.26
CA PRO A 138 -1.21 7.26 12.27
C PRO A 138 -1.57 6.86 10.85
N HIS A 139 -1.35 5.61 10.44
CA HIS A 139 -1.63 5.19 9.07
C HIS A 139 -3.10 5.42 8.68
N ILE A 140 -4.06 4.94 9.48
CA ILE A 140 -5.49 5.17 9.22
C ILE A 140 -5.83 6.65 9.23
N SER A 141 -5.30 7.41 10.19
CA SER A 141 -5.53 8.85 10.25
C SER A 141 -5.00 9.55 9.00
N GLY A 142 -3.88 9.08 8.44
CA GLY A 142 -3.29 9.56 7.20
C GLY A 142 -4.18 9.27 5.98
N VAL A 143 -4.72 8.06 5.86
CA VAL A 143 -5.67 7.73 4.79
C VAL A 143 -6.94 8.58 4.91
N PHE A 144 -7.53 8.65 6.10
CA PHE A 144 -8.76 9.42 6.32
C PHE A 144 -8.56 10.92 6.05
N LEU A 145 -7.45 11.48 6.53
CA LEU A 145 -7.08 12.87 6.28
C LEU A 145 -6.94 13.11 4.77
N THR A 146 -6.21 12.23 4.07
CA THR A 146 -5.96 12.38 2.62
C THR A 146 -7.24 12.27 1.81
N VAL A 147 -8.13 11.32 2.12
CA VAL A 147 -9.43 11.20 1.45
C VAL A 147 -10.26 12.47 1.64
N LYS A 148 -10.38 12.95 2.89
CA LYS A 148 -11.15 14.16 3.22
C LYS A 148 -10.55 15.41 2.57
N LEU A 149 -9.22 15.50 2.52
CA LEU A 149 -8.53 16.62 1.90
C LEU A 149 -8.65 16.59 0.38
N ASN A 150 -8.67 15.39 -0.23
CA ASN A 150 -8.85 15.21 -1.66
C ASN A 150 -10.29 15.54 -2.11
N GLU A 151 -11.30 15.20 -1.30
CA GLU A 151 -12.70 15.61 -1.56
C GLU A 151 -12.87 17.14 -1.54
N ARG A 152 -12.16 17.83 -0.65
CA ARG A 152 -12.26 19.29 -0.50
C ARG A 152 -11.35 20.06 -1.46
N TYR A 153 -10.18 19.52 -1.77
CA TYR A 153 -9.10 20.20 -2.48
C TYR A 153 -8.38 19.26 -3.46
N PRO A 154 -9.05 18.81 -4.54
CA PRO A 154 -8.46 17.86 -5.49
C PRO A 154 -7.25 18.41 -6.24
N LYS A 155 -7.10 19.73 -6.34
CA LYS A 155 -5.97 20.38 -7.03
C LYS A 155 -4.63 20.26 -6.29
N TYR A 156 -4.64 19.93 -5.00
CA TYR A 156 -3.45 19.95 -4.14
C TYR A 156 -2.88 18.57 -3.83
N GLN A 157 -3.25 17.53 -4.59
CA GLN A 157 -2.75 16.16 -4.41
C GLN A 157 -1.22 16.05 -4.47
N TRP A 158 -0.57 16.81 -5.37
CA TRP A 158 0.90 16.86 -5.45
C TRP A 158 1.52 17.35 -4.13
N LEU A 159 0.90 18.35 -3.49
CA LEU A 159 1.39 18.89 -2.23
C LEU A 159 1.28 17.84 -1.12
N MET A 160 0.19 17.06 -1.09
CA MET A 160 0.02 15.96 -0.14
C MET A 160 1.10 14.89 -0.33
N ALA A 161 1.39 14.52 -1.58
CA ALA A 161 2.45 13.56 -1.90
C ALA A 161 3.84 14.10 -1.51
N PHE A 162 4.11 15.38 -1.77
CA PHE A 162 5.36 16.04 -1.37
C PHE A 162 5.53 16.06 0.16
N ILE A 163 4.48 16.46 0.89
CA ILE A 163 4.49 16.46 2.37
C ILE A 163 4.69 15.05 2.91
N GLY A 164 4.01 14.04 2.35
CA GLY A 164 4.16 12.65 2.76
C GLY A 164 5.58 12.13 2.57
N LEU A 165 6.18 12.37 1.40
CA LEU A 165 7.58 12.00 1.12
C LEU A 165 8.59 12.76 1.99
N ALA A 166 8.39 14.07 2.19
CA ALA A 166 9.26 14.88 3.04
C ALA A 166 9.21 14.42 4.50
N LEU A 167 8.01 14.11 5.00
CA LEU A 167 7.82 13.56 6.34
C LEU A 167 8.49 12.19 6.47
N GLN A 168 8.27 11.29 5.52
CA GLN A 168 8.90 9.96 5.52
C GLN A 168 10.43 10.08 5.53
N GLY A 169 11.01 10.90 4.66
CA GLY A 169 12.45 11.13 4.60
C GLY A 169 13.01 11.70 5.91
N THR A 170 12.32 12.69 6.49
CA THR A 170 12.73 13.31 7.76
C THR A 170 12.69 12.28 8.89
N MET A 171 11.63 11.50 8.99
CA MET A 171 11.50 10.48 10.03
C MET A 171 12.54 9.36 9.88
N CYS A 172 12.91 8.96 8.66
CA CYS A 172 14.01 8.02 8.42
C CYS A 172 15.35 8.52 8.97
N VAL A 173 15.64 9.83 8.85
CA VAL A 173 16.86 10.42 9.43
C VAL A 173 16.85 10.36 10.95
N PHE A 174 15.67 10.42 11.60
CA PHE A 174 15.54 10.32 13.05
C PHE A 174 15.64 8.90 13.61
N VAL A 175 15.39 7.86 12.81
CA VAL A 175 15.48 6.44 13.24
C VAL A 175 16.81 6.10 13.94
N PRO A 176 18.00 6.37 13.38
CA PRO A 176 19.27 5.99 14.00
C PRO A 176 19.59 6.73 15.32
N PHE A 177 18.92 7.85 15.60
CA PHE A 177 19.13 8.60 16.85
C PHE A 177 18.30 8.06 18.02
N CYS A 178 17.32 7.20 17.74
CA CYS A 178 16.41 6.65 18.75
C CYS A 178 17.04 5.44 19.44
N LYS A 179 17.58 5.60 20.65
CA LYS A 179 18.24 4.49 21.40
C LYS A 179 17.29 3.61 22.24
N ASN A 180 16.01 3.94 22.29
CA ASN A 180 15.01 3.26 23.14
C ASN A 180 13.84 2.72 22.29
N PHE A 181 13.31 1.55 22.67
CA PHE A 181 12.19 0.87 21.99
C PHE A 181 10.96 1.78 21.82
N GLY A 182 10.56 2.48 22.89
CA GLY A 182 9.42 3.41 22.84
C GLY A 182 9.67 4.65 21.99
N THR A 183 10.91 5.14 21.92
CA THR A 183 11.26 6.31 21.10
C THR A 183 11.25 5.95 19.61
N LEU A 184 11.53 4.69 19.25
CA LEU A 184 11.54 4.21 17.88
C LEU A 184 10.13 4.01 17.29
N MET A 185 9.10 3.85 18.14
CA MET A 185 7.70 3.83 17.71
C MET A 185 7.24 5.15 17.08
N ILE A 186 7.77 6.29 17.53
CA ILE A 186 7.42 7.63 17.04
C ILE A 186 7.83 7.84 15.57
N PRO A 187 9.11 7.62 15.17
CA PRO A 187 9.51 7.76 13.77
C PRO A 187 8.83 6.72 12.87
N ILE A 188 8.63 5.47 13.32
CA ILE A 188 7.85 4.48 12.55
C ILE A 188 6.44 4.98 12.29
N SER A 189 5.79 5.53 13.31
CA SER A 189 4.44 6.12 13.20
C SER A 189 4.39 7.24 12.18
N GLY A 190 5.39 8.14 12.18
CA GLY A 190 5.51 9.22 11.20
C GLY A 190 5.76 8.70 9.77
N ILE A 191 6.58 7.66 9.61
CA ILE A 191 6.81 7.00 8.32
C ILE A 191 5.52 6.36 7.79
N CYS A 192 4.79 5.64 8.64
CA CYS A 192 3.53 4.99 8.26
C CYS A 192 2.46 6.02 7.87
N PHE A 193 2.40 7.16 8.57
CA PHE A 193 1.53 8.27 8.21
C PHE A 193 1.93 8.88 6.86
N GLY A 194 3.21 9.18 6.66
CA GLY A 194 3.73 9.73 5.40
C GLY A 194 3.44 8.81 4.22
N ASN A 195 3.68 7.51 4.37
CA ASN A 195 3.39 6.51 3.34
C ASN A 195 1.89 6.46 3.00
N ALA A 196 1.01 6.48 4.02
CA ALA A 196 -0.43 6.54 3.82
C ALA A 196 -0.87 7.74 2.97
N LEU A 197 -0.28 8.91 3.23
CA LEU A 197 -0.55 10.14 2.47
C LEU A 197 -0.16 9.98 1.00
N VAL A 198 1.03 9.43 0.74
CA VAL A 198 1.55 9.24 -0.62
C VAL A 198 0.70 8.23 -1.39
N ASP A 199 0.44 7.04 -0.83
CA ASP A 199 -0.32 6.00 -1.51
C ASP A 199 -1.75 6.46 -1.81
N THR A 200 -2.42 7.07 -0.83
CA THR A 200 -3.81 7.52 -0.98
C THR A 200 -3.95 8.69 -1.96
N ALA A 201 -2.93 9.56 -2.08
CA ALA A 201 -2.95 10.69 -3.01
C ALA A 201 -2.51 10.29 -4.43
N LEU A 202 -1.44 9.50 -4.57
CA LEU A 202 -0.83 9.21 -5.87
C LEU A 202 -1.52 8.08 -6.63
N LEU A 203 -2.05 7.05 -5.96
CA LEU A 203 -2.69 5.92 -6.66
C LEU A 203 -3.94 6.34 -7.47
N PRO A 204 -4.89 7.12 -6.92
CA PRO A 204 -6.02 7.62 -7.71
C PRO A 204 -5.56 8.59 -8.82
N THR A 205 -4.55 9.42 -8.55
CA THR A 205 -4.01 10.38 -9.52
C THR A 205 -3.36 9.66 -10.69
N LEU A 206 -2.59 8.60 -10.42
CA LEU A 206 -1.98 7.74 -11.42
C LEU A 206 -3.03 7.05 -12.28
N ALA A 207 -4.07 6.47 -11.65
CA ALA A 207 -5.18 5.84 -12.37
C ALA A 207 -5.91 6.85 -13.27
N TYR A 208 -6.21 8.05 -12.75
CA TYR A 208 -6.83 9.12 -13.55
C TYR A 208 -5.94 9.58 -14.71
N LEU A 209 -4.64 9.75 -14.47
CA LEU A 209 -3.70 10.21 -15.49
C LEU A 209 -3.56 9.18 -16.63
N VAL A 210 -3.58 7.90 -16.28
CA VAL A 210 -3.63 6.79 -17.24
C VAL A 210 -4.94 6.81 -18.02
N ASP A 211 -6.09 7.01 -17.35
CA ASP A 211 -7.43 7.03 -17.98
C ASP A 211 -7.63 8.19 -18.96
N VAL A 212 -7.04 9.36 -18.67
CA VAL A 212 -7.22 10.58 -19.48
C VAL A 212 -6.25 10.66 -20.66
N ARG A 213 -4.99 10.27 -20.47
CA ARG A 213 -3.96 10.40 -21.51
C ARG A 213 -3.84 9.19 -22.42
N HIS A 214 -4.32 8.04 -21.98
CA HIS A 214 -4.29 6.82 -22.74
C HIS A 214 -5.68 6.21 -22.72
N THR A 215 -6.12 5.65 -23.85
CA THR A 215 -7.38 4.90 -23.90
C THR A 215 -7.28 3.75 -22.90
N SER A 216 -7.93 3.90 -21.75
CA SER A 216 -7.99 2.91 -20.68
C SER A 216 -8.85 1.74 -21.14
N VAL A 217 -8.23 0.84 -21.89
CA VAL A 217 -8.76 -0.50 -22.10
C VAL A 217 -8.48 -1.26 -20.80
N TYR A 218 -9.26 -0.99 -19.75
CA TYR A 218 -9.38 -1.96 -18.66
C TYR A 218 -10.20 -3.13 -19.21
N GLY A 219 -9.49 -4.20 -19.57
CA GLY A 219 -10.10 -5.52 -19.69
C GLY A 219 -10.50 -6.06 -18.32
#